data_AF-A0A9D7WZD4-F1
#
_entry.id   AF-A0A9D7WZD4-F1
#
_cell.length_a   1.000
_cell.length_b   1.000
_cell.length_c   1.000
_cell.angle_alpha   90.00
_cell.angle_beta   90.00
_cell.angle_gamma   90.00
#
_symmetry.space_group_name_H-M   'P 1'
#
loop_
_entity.id
_entity.type
_entity.pdbx_description
1 polymer ?
#
loop_
_entity_poly.entity_id
_entity_poly.type
_entity_poly.pdbx_seq_one_letter_code
_entity_poly.pdbx_strand_id
1 'polypeptide(L)'
;MLELVLAAIAFTGSHMIMSHGAIRSGLIARLGLWPHRLVYSVIAISTLAWLVLAYRAAPDQALFHAPIALKHMPLSLMFFAAILLVGGYTIVNPSALGMENAKPARTVPCILKITRAPVMWGCGLFSFSHMLANPDMASWLFFGSLTVLALAGGWHLDRRKQGEGEARWIELAGQTSFIPFAALVSRRTKLRFREISWWRLGLAFVLYAGMLAAHSAVIGISPIPLPK
;
A
#
# COMPACT_ATOMS: atom_id res chain seq x y z
N MET A 1 2.66 15.81 -19.58
CA MET A 1 1.83 16.08 -18.38
C MET A 1 0.41 15.56 -18.49
N LEU A 2 -0.38 15.98 -19.50
CA LEU A 2 -1.76 15.49 -19.66
C LEU A 2 -1.87 13.96 -19.67
N GLU A 3 -1.00 13.27 -20.42
CA GLU A 3 -0.99 11.81 -20.46
C GLU A 3 -0.79 11.17 -19.08
N LEU A 4 0.15 11.67 -18.28
CA LEU A 4 0.40 11.18 -16.92
C LEU A 4 -0.81 11.39 -16.01
N VAL A 5 -1.50 12.53 -16.13
CA VAL A 5 -2.74 12.79 -15.39
C VAL A 5 -3.82 11.78 -15.79
N LEU A 6 -4.02 11.54 -17.09
CA LEU A 6 -4.99 10.57 -17.59
C LEU A 6 -4.65 9.15 -17.13
N ALA A 7 -3.38 8.75 -17.18
CA ALA A 7 -2.94 7.44 -16.71
C ALA A 7 -3.12 7.28 -15.19
N ALA A 8 -2.84 8.33 -14.41
CA ALA A 8 -3.05 8.34 -12.97
C ALA A 8 -4.55 8.21 -12.61
N ILE A 9 -5.42 8.96 -13.30
CA ILE A 9 -6.88 8.86 -13.15
C ILE A 9 -7.37 7.48 -13.59
N ALA A 10 -6.90 6.96 -14.72
CA ALA A 10 -7.30 5.63 -15.21
C ALA A 10 -6.89 4.53 -14.24
N PHE A 11 -5.66 4.55 -13.73
CA PHE A 11 -5.16 3.58 -12.76
C PHE A 11 -5.94 3.65 -11.45
N THR A 12 -6.02 4.81 -10.82
CA THR A 12 -6.71 4.97 -9.53
C THR A 12 -8.23 4.79 -9.65
N GLY A 13 -8.83 5.40 -10.67
CA GLY A 13 -10.26 5.35 -10.94
C GLY A 13 -10.74 3.94 -11.25
N SER A 14 -10.04 3.20 -12.11
CA SER A 14 -10.40 1.79 -12.38
C SER A 14 -10.35 0.93 -11.12
N HIS A 15 -9.34 1.11 -10.27
CA HIS A 15 -9.25 0.38 -8.99
C HIS A 15 -10.43 0.68 -8.08
N MET A 16 -10.83 1.94 -7.92
CA MET A 16 -11.96 2.35 -7.06
C MET A 16 -13.30 1.88 -7.63
N ILE A 17 -13.55 2.16 -8.91
CA ILE A 17 -14.82 1.86 -9.58
C ILE A 17 -15.06 0.36 -9.61
N MET A 18 -14.08 -0.44 -10.03
CA MET A 18 -14.25 -1.88 -10.15
C MET A 18 -14.30 -2.59 -8.79
N SER A 19 -13.76 -1.98 -7.73
CA SER A 19 -13.83 -2.53 -6.37
C SER A 19 -15.06 -2.04 -5.59
N HIS A 20 -15.77 -1.03 -6.10
CA HIS A 20 -16.99 -0.48 -5.49
C HIS A 20 -18.06 -1.57 -5.34
N GLY A 21 -18.64 -1.69 -4.14
CA GLY A 21 -19.51 -2.81 -3.75
C GLY A 21 -20.60 -3.16 -4.77
N ALA A 22 -21.40 -2.18 -5.20
CA ALA A 22 -22.49 -2.42 -6.15
C ALA A 22 -21.98 -2.88 -7.53
N ILE A 23 -20.91 -2.27 -8.04
CA ILE A 23 -20.33 -2.59 -9.36
C ILE A 23 -19.69 -3.97 -9.30
N ARG A 24 -18.86 -4.22 -8.28
CA ARG A 24 -18.23 -5.50 -8.06
C ARG A 24 -19.23 -6.63 -7.94
N SER A 25 -20.26 -6.48 -7.10
CA SER A 25 -21.28 -7.52 -6.90
C SER A 25 -22.06 -7.80 -8.20
N GLY A 26 -22.42 -6.76 -8.96
CA GLY A 26 -23.05 -6.92 -10.27
C GLY A 26 -22.17 -7.64 -11.29
N LEU A 27 -20.87 -7.31 -11.34
CA LEU A 27 -19.91 -7.99 -12.21
C LEU A 27 -19.71 -9.46 -11.80
N ILE A 28 -19.58 -9.74 -10.51
CA ILE A 28 -19.43 -11.11 -10.00
C ILE A 28 -20.68 -11.94 -10.25
N ALA A 29 -21.88 -11.37 -10.09
CA ALA A 29 -23.14 -12.07 -10.36
C ALA A 29 -23.27 -12.47 -11.84
N ARG A 30 -22.71 -11.68 -12.77
CA ARG A 30 -22.78 -11.95 -14.22
C ARG A 30 -21.64 -12.82 -14.74
N LEU A 31 -20.42 -12.61 -14.24
CA LEU A 31 -19.19 -13.20 -14.77
C LEU A 31 -18.64 -14.32 -13.88
N GLY A 32 -19.03 -14.38 -12.61
CA GLY A 32 -18.37 -15.18 -11.59
C GLY A 32 -17.15 -14.47 -10.96
N LEU A 33 -16.70 -14.99 -9.81
CA LEU A 33 -15.61 -14.41 -9.03
C LEU A 33 -14.26 -14.44 -9.79
N TRP A 34 -13.94 -15.57 -10.40
CA TRP A 34 -12.65 -15.76 -11.08
C TRP A 34 -12.51 -14.90 -12.34
N PRO A 35 -13.48 -14.85 -13.26
CA PRO A 35 -13.39 -13.95 -14.41
C PRO A 35 -13.35 -12.48 -14.01
N HIS A 36 -14.11 -12.06 -13.00
CA HIS A 36 -14.01 -10.69 -12.46
C HIS A 36 -12.59 -10.37 -11.97
N ARG A 37 -11.95 -11.28 -11.20
CA ARG A 37 -10.58 -11.11 -10.73
C ARG A 37 -9.57 -11.02 -11.88
N LEU A 38 -9.74 -11.82 -12.93
CA LEU A 38 -8.87 -11.78 -14.10
C LEU A 38 -8.99 -10.44 -14.83
N VAL A 39 -10.22 -10.01 -15.16
CA VAL A 39 -10.48 -8.73 -15.82
C VAL A 39 -9.95 -7.56 -14.99
N TYR A 40 -10.21 -7.56 -13.68
CA TYR A 40 -9.65 -6.57 -12.77
C TYR A 40 -8.12 -6.53 -12.81
N SER A 41 -7.46 -7.69 -12.77
CA SER A 41 -6.00 -7.79 -12.76
C SER A 41 -5.39 -7.31 -14.07
N VAL A 42 -5.99 -7.67 -15.21
CA VAL A 42 -5.54 -7.19 -16.53
C VAL A 42 -5.66 -5.67 -16.62
N ILE A 43 -6.79 -5.09 -16.23
CA ILE A 43 -6.98 -3.63 -16.24
C ILE A 43 -5.99 -2.94 -15.29
N ALA A 44 -5.80 -3.48 -14.08
CA ALA A 44 -4.86 -2.96 -13.10
C ALA A 44 -3.41 -2.97 -13.61
N ILE A 45 -2.96 -4.07 -14.21
CA ILE A 45 -1.60 -4.18 -14.77
C ILE A 45 -1.44 -3.25 -15.97
N SER A 46 -2.40 -3.21 -16.90
CA SER A 46 -2.32 -2.36 -18.09
C SER A 46 -2.29 -0.88 -17.74
N THR A 47 -3.14 -0.45 -16.80
CA THR A 47 -3.17 0.96 -16.36
C THR A 47 -1.95 1.33 -15.52
N LEU A 48 -1.40 0.39 -14.72
CA LEU A 48 -0.12 0.61 -14.03
C LEU A 48 1.04 0.74 -15.02
N ALA A 49 1.11 -0.14 -16.02
CA ALA A 49 2.14 -0.08 -17.05
C ALA A 49 2.06 1.26 -17.81
N TRP A 50 0.86 1.69 -18.20
CA TRP A 50 0.66 2.99 -18.82
C TRP A 50 1.09 4.14 -17.91
N LEU A 51 0.72 4.12 -16.63
CA LEU A 51 1.13 5.11 -15.64
C LEU A 51 2.66 5.21 -15.51
N VAL A 52 3.37 4.07 -15.49
CA VAL A 52 4.83 4.02 -15.45
C VAL A 52 5.45 4.58 -16.73
N LEU A 53 4.93 4.21 -17.91
CA LEU A 53 5.42 4.72 -19.19
C LEU A 53 5.20 6.23 -19.33
N ALA A 54 4.01 6.72 -18.96
CA ALA A 54 3.68 8.13 -18.98
C ALA A 54 4.52 8.94 -17.99
N TYR A 55 4.86 8.37 -16.83
CA TYR A 55 5.78 8.99 -15.86
C TYR A 55 7.20 9.11 -16.44
N ARG A 56 7.71 8.06 -17.07
CA ARG A 56 9.05 8.07 -17.71
C ARG A 56 9.16 9.04 -18.88
N ALA A 57 8.06 9.27 -19.59
CA ALA A 57 7.99 10.20 -20.72
C ALA A 57 7.62 11.64 -20.31
N ALA A 58 7.26 11.87 -19.04
CA ALA A 58 6.84 13.18 -18.58
C ALA A 58 8.03 14.17 -18.62
N PRO A 59 7.79 15.43 -19.00
CA PRO A 59 8.85 16.43 -18.98
C PRO A 59 9.28 16.72 -17.55
N ASP A 60 10.56 17.02 -17.37
CA ASP A 60 11.05 17.51 -16.08
C ASP A 60 10.48 18.90 -15.81
N GLN A 61 9.71 19.02 -14.73
CA GLN A 61 9.08 20.26 -14.30
C GLN A 61 9.14 20.34 -12.78
N ALA A 62 10.12 21.08 -12.27
CA ALA A 62 10.28 21.34 -10.85
C ALA A 62 9.03 22.05 -10.28
N LEU A 63 8.56 21.58 -9.13
CA LEU A 63 7.52 22.19 -8.31
C LEU A 63 8.11 23.08 -7.21
N PHE A 64 9.20 22.63 -6.59
CA PHE A 64 9.88 23.35 -5.53
C PHE A 64 11.35 22.92 -5.46
N HIS A 65 12.12 23.51 -4.55
CA HIS A 65 13.43 23.00 -4.19
C HIS A 65 13.30 22.12 -2.94
N ALA A 66 13.47 20.80 -3.08
CA ALA A 66 13.40 19.89 -1.93
C ALA A 66 14.51 20.19 -0.91
N PRO A 67 14.17 20.57 0.33
CA PRO A 67 15.13 20.63 1.42
C PRO A 67 15.75 19.26 1.66
N ILE A 68 16.98 19.24 2.18
CA ILE A 68 17.70 17.99 2.47
C ILE A 68 16.89 17.04 3.37
N ALA A 69 16.11 17.59 4.31
CA ALA A 69 15.22 16.83 5.17
C ALA A 69 14.19 15.99 4.40
N LEU A 70 13.57 16.53 3.34
CA LEU A 70 12.61 15.77 2.52
C LEU A 70 13.29 14.67 1.73
N LYS A 71 14.52 14.92 1.24
CA LYS A 71 15.32 13.90 0.55
C LYS A 71 15.75 12.74 1.46
N HIS A 72 15.85 12.98 2.77
CA HIS A 72 16.13 11.92 3.75
C HIS A 72 14.87 11.17 4.24
N MET A 73 13.65 11.66 3.96
CA MET A 73 12.43 10.99 4.41
C MET A 73 12.28 9.54 3.94
N PRO A 74 12.60 9.18 2.67
CA PRO A 74 12.55 7.79 2.24
C PRO A 74 13.46 6.89 3.07
N LEU A 75 14.64 7.36 3.51
CA LEU A 75 15.57 6.54 4.28
C LEU A 75 14.95 6.04 5.59
N SER A 76 14.14 6.86 6.27
CA SER A 76 13.47 6.46 7.52
C SER A 76 12.14 5.77 7.27
N LEU A 77 11.27 6.34 6.42
CA LEU A 77 9.92 5.83 6.19
C LEU A 77 9.91 4.49 5.47
N MET A 78 10.89 4.21 4.61
CA MET A 78 11.00 2.93 3.92
C MET A 78 11.26 1.76 4.86
N PHE A 79 11.96 1.96 5.98
CA PHE A 79 12.16 0.90 6.95
C PHE A 79 10.83 0.49 7.60
N PHE A 80 10.00 1.46 7.98
CA PHE A 80 8.65 1.19 8.48
C PHE A 80 7.74 0.59 7.41
N ALA A 81 7.86 1.04 6.16
CA ALA A 81 7.16 0.44 5.02
C ALA A 81 7.53 -1.04 4.87
N ALA A 82 8.82 -1.39 4.94
CA ALA A 82 9.30 -2.76 4.86
C ALA A 82 8.75 -3.64 6.01
N ILE A 83 8.72 -3.13 7.25
CA ILE A 83 8.12 -3.83 8.39
C ILE A 83 6.64 -4.14 8.13
N LEU A 84 5.88 -3.16 7.63
CA LEU A 84 4.46 -3.33 7.33
C LEU A 84 4.22 -4.30 6.16
N LEU A 85 5.03 -4.22 5.10
CA LEU A 85 4.93 -5.11 3.94
C LEU A 85 5.28 -6.55 4.31
N VAL A 86 6.44 -6.78 4.93
CA VAL A 86 6.86 -8.12 5.38
C VAL A 86 5.87 -8.66 6.39
N GLY A 87 5.49 -7.85 7.39
CA GLY A 87 4.52 -8.26 8.39
C GLY A 87 3.17 -8.63 7.77
N GLY A 88 2.69 -7.85 6.79
CA GLY A 88 1.41 -8.07 6.12
C GLY A 88 1.37 -9.26 5.16
N TYR A 89 2.44 -9.51 4.41
CA TYR A 89 2.51 -10.63 3.44
C TYR A 89 2.86 -11.98 4.07
N THR A 90 3.43 -11.98 5.28
CA THR A 90 3.87 -13.22 5.96
C THR A 90 2.89 -13.71 7.03
N ILE A 91 1.66 -13.24 7.01
CA ILE A 91 0.58 -13.65 7.91
C ILE A 91 -0.68 -13.98 7.10
N VAL A 92 -1.61 -14.71 7.73
CA VAL A 92 -2.98 -14.80 7.21
C VAL A 92 -3.70 -13.50 7.50
N ASN A 93 -4.03 -12.74 6.45
CA ASN A 93 -4.86 -11.54 6.53
C ASN A 93 -6.14 -11.73 5.70
N PRO A 94 -7.35 -11.69 6.30
CA PRO A 94 -8.61 -11.83 5.55
C PRO A 94 -8.82 -10.77 4.46
N SER A 95 -8.14 -9.63 4.51
CA SER A 95 -8.20 -8.62 3.44
C SER A 95 -7.33 -8.96 2.24
N ALA A 96 -6.42 -9.94 2.35
CA ALA A 96 -5.52 -10.32 1.28
C ALA A 96 -6.21 -11.28 0.30
N LEU A 97 -5.93 -11.08 -0.99
CA LEU A 97 -6.46 -11.91 -2.07
C LEU A 97 -6.04 -13.37 -1.85
N GLY A 98 -6.99 -14.30 -1.91
CA GLY A 98 -6.74 -15.74 -1.74
C GLY A 98 -6.67 -16.19 -0.28
N MET A 99 -6.73 -15.28 0.68
CA MET A 99 -6.72 -15.60 2.12
C MET A 99 -8.08 -15.38 2.80
N GLU A 100 -9.11 -15.03 2.02
CA GLU A 100 -10.44 -14.69 2.55
C GLU A 100 -11.02 -15.84 3.40
N ASN A 101 -10.75 -17.09 2.98
CA ASN A 101 -11.22 -18.32 3.63
C ASN A 101 -10.13 -19.08 4.40
N ALA A 102 -8.90 -18.56 4.50
CA ALA A 102 -7.81 -19.25 5.17
C ALA A 102 -8.05 -19.33 6.70
N LYS A 103 -7.70 -20.45 7.35
CA LYS A 103 -7.91 -20.61 8.80
C LYS A 103 -7.22 -19.47 9.58
N PRO A 104 -7.93 -18.72 10.44
CA PRO A 104 -7.34 -17.64 11.20
C PRO A 104 -6.33 -18.17 12.21
N ALA A 105 -5.33 -17.35 12.53
CA ALA A 105 -4.45 -17.61 13.67
C ALA A 105 -5.28 -17.58 14.96
N ARG A 106 -4.86 -18.37 15.96
CA ARG A 106 -5.51 -18.44 17.28
C ARG A 106 -5.57 -17.08 18.00
N THR A 107 -4.67 -16.17 17.66
CA THR A 107 -4.63 -14.80 18.18
C THR A 107 -4.35 -13.83 17.03
N VAL A 108 -4.79 -12.57 17.18
CA VAL A 108 -4.52 -11.51 16.22
C VAL A 108 -3.00 -11.31 16.10
N PRO A 109 -2.40 -11.49 14.90
CA PRO A 109 -0.98 -11.26 14.68
C PRO A 109 -0.54 -9.86 15.10
N CYS A 110 0.67 -9.73 15.64
CA CYS A 110 1.23 -8.47 16.16
C CYS A 110 1.08 -7.29 15.17
N ILE A 111 1.38 -7.51 13.88
CA ILE A 111 1.28 -6.47 12.85
C ILE A 111 -0.17 -5.97 12.64
N LEU A 112 -1.17 -6.86 12.76
CA LEU A 112 -2.58 -6.48 12.62
C LEU A 112 -3.09 -5.66 13.81
N LYS A 113 -2.40 -5.73 14.96
CA LYS A 113 -2.67 -4.86 16.13
C LYS A 113 -2.20 -3.42 15.90
N ILE A 114 -1.18 -3.23 15.05
CA ILE A 114 -0.75 -1.89 14.60
C ILE A 114 -1.81 -1.36 13.62
N THR A 115 -2.04 -2.06 12.52
CA THR A 115 -3.13 -1.77 11.58
C THR A 115 -3.58 -3.06 10.91
N ARG A 116 -4.88 -3.21 10.67
CA ARG A 116 -5.42 -4.35 9.91
C ARG A 116 -5.09 -4.30 8.41
N ALA A 117 -4.61 -3.15 7.91
CA ALA A 117 -4.24 -2.94 6.52
C ALA A 117 -2.74 -2.65 6.36
N PRO A 118 -1.84 -3.53 6.85
CA PRO A 118 -0.41 -3.23 6.91
C PRO A 118 0.19 -3.05 5.51
N VAL A 119 -0.17 -3.89 4.53
CA VAL A 119 0.32 -3.75 3.15
C VAL A 119 -0.07 -2.40 2.55
N MET A 120 -1.32 -1.96 2.75
CA MET A 120 -1.81 -0.68 2.25
C MET A 120 -1.04 0.50 2.86
N TRP A 121 -0.82 0.48 4.18
CA TRP A 121 0.01 1.49 4.84
C TRP A 121 1.48 1.43 4.44
N GLY A 122 2.03 0.23 4.18
CA GLY A 122 3.38 0.06 3.64
C GLY A 122 3.55 0.70 2.27
N CYS A 123 2.64 0.42 1.33
CA CYS A 123 2.61 1.06 0.01
C CYS A 123 2.35 2.58 0.11
N GLY A 124 1.51 3.01 1.06
CA GLY A 124 1.24 4.41 1.35
C GLY A 124 2.49 5.15 1.83
N LEU A 125 3.23 4.60 2.80
CA LEU A 125 4.50 5.17 3.28
C LEU A 125 5.57 5.17 2.19
N PHE A 126 5.67 4.09 1.42
CA PHE A 126 6.55 4.01 0.25
C PHE A 126 6.29 5.18 -0.69
N SER A 127 5.07 5.27 -1.22
CA SER A 127 4.75 6.29 -2.23
C SER A 127 4.79 7.71 -1.67
N PHE A 128 4.27 7.93 -0.47
CA PHE A 128 4.26 9.25 0.15
C PHE A 128 5.66 9.79 0.41
N SER A 129 6.57 8.95 0.90
CA SER A 129 7.95 9.37 1.14
C SER A 129 8.67 9.75 -0.16
N HIS A 130 8.45 8.99 -1.25
CA HIS A 130 9.02 9.30 -2.56
C HIS A 130 8.38 10.56 -3.18
N MET A 131 7.08 10.76 -2.99
CA MET A 131 6.38 11.98 -3.41
C MET A 131 7.05 13.23 -2.80
N LEU A 132 7.33 13.20 -1.49
CA LEU A 132 7.95 14.34 -0.80
C LEU A 132 9.43 14.53 -1.16
N ALA A 133 10.16 13.44 -1.40
CA ALA A 133 11.58 13.50 -1.72
C ALA A 133 11.88 14.01 -3.14
N ASN A 134 10.93 13.84 -4.07
CA ASN A 134 11.08 14.22 -5.48
C ASN A 134 10.28 15.50 -5.76
N PRO A 135 10.95 16.64 -6.01
CA PRO A 135 10.30 17.94 -6.07
C PRO A 135 9.81 18.32 -7.46
N ASP A 136 9.44 17.37 -8.30
CA ASP A 136 8.94 17.57 -9.66
C ASP A 136 7.47 17.15 -9.80
N MET A 137 6.80 17.74 -10.79
CA MET A 137 5.37 17.52 -11.01
C MET A 137 5.04 16.07 -11.37
N ALA A 138 5.92 15.41 -12.15
CA ALA A 138 5.68 14.05 -12.58
C ALA A 138 5.69 13.09 -11.38
N SER A 139 6.64 13.25 -10.47
CA SER A 139 6.74 12.47 -9.24
C SER A 139 5.54 12.69 -8.32
N TRP A 140 5.07 13.93 -8.19
CA TRP A 140 3.89 14.24 -7.37
C TRP A 140 2.62 13.61 -7.92
N LEU A 141 2.43 13.62 -9.24
CA LEU A 141 1.30 12.94 -9.87
C LEU A 141 1.42 11.41 -9.75
N PHE A 142 2.59 10.86 -10.07
CA PHE A 142 2.83 9.42 -10.05
C PHE A 142 2.71 8.87 -8.63
N PHE A 143 3.59 9.27 -7.71
CA PHE A 143 3.59 8.77 -6.34
C PHE A 143 2.36 9.22 -5.56
N GLY A 144 1.86 10.43 -5.80
CA GLY A 144 0.62 10.90 -5.17
C GLY A 144 -0.58 10.03 -5.52
N SER A 145 -0.71 9.62 -6.79
CA SER A 145 -1.78 8.69 -7.20
C SER A 145 -1.67 7.32 -6.49
N LEU A 146 -0.43 6.81 -6.32
CA LEU A 146 -0.17 5.58 -5.58
C LEU A 146 -0.49 5.74 -4.09
N THR A 147 -0.16 6.88 -3.49
CA THR A 147 -0.48 7.20 -2.08
C THR A 147 -1.99 7.24 -1.87
N VAL A 148 -2.72 7.96 -2.73
CA VAL A 148 -4.18 8.04 -2.68
C VAL A 148 -4.80 6.65 -2.82
N LEU A 149 -4.38 5.87 -3.82
CA LEU A 149 -4.87 4.50 -4.01
C LEU A 149 -4.60 3.62 -2.79
N ALA A 150 -3.38 3.64 -2.26
CA ALA A 150 -3.00 2.80 -1.12
C ALA A 150 -3.83 3.14 0.13
N LEU A 151 -3.97 4.42 0.47
CA LEU A 151 -4.63 4.84 1.70
C LEU A 151 -6.16 4.95 1.55
N ALA A 152 -6.65 5.71 0.58
CA ALA A 152 -8.08 5.87 0.36
C ALA A 152 -8.71 4.58 -0.18
N GLY A 153 -8.02 3.84 -1.05
CA GLY A 153 -8.47 2.53 -1.53
C GLY A 153 -8.44 1.47 -0.46
N GLY A 154 -7.39 1.45 0.37
CA GLY A 154 -7.35 0.58 1.55
C GLY A 154 -8.50 0.85 2.53
N TRP A 155 -8.84 2.12 2.73
CA TRP A 155 -9.96 2.54 3.56
C TRP A 155 -11.32 2.18 2.95
N HIS A 156 -11.46 2.37 1.64
CA HIS A 156 -12.64 1.95 0.87
C HIS A 156 -12.85 0.43 0.98
N LEU A 157 -11.79 -0.36 0.82
CA LEU A 157 -11.81 -1.81 1.02
C LEU A 157 -12.23 -2.19 2.43
N ASP A 158 -11.69 -1.53 3.46
CA ASP A 158 -12.06 -1.78 4.86
C ASP A 158 -13.55 -1.53 5.09
N ARG A 159 -14.08 -0.39 4.62
CA ARG A 159 -15.51 -0.06 4.70
C ARG A 159 -16.38 -1.04 3.94
N ARG A 160 -15.98 -1.45 2.73
CA ARG A 160 -16.71 -2.45 1.95
C ARG A 160 -16.81 -3.77 2.71
N LYS A 161 -15.69 -4.25 3.25
CA LYS A 161 -15.67 -5.49 4.04
C LYS A 161 -16.51 -5.42 5.32
N GLN A 162 -16.61 -4.23 5.95
CA GLN A 162 -17.58 -4.02 7.03
C GLN A 162 -19.02 -4.15 6.55
N GLY A 163 -19.36 -3.53 5.41
CA GLY A 163 -20.70 -3.58 4.82
C GLY A 163 -21.10 -4.96 4.29
N GLU A 164 -20.14 -5.78 3.85
CA GLU A 164 -20.35 -7.18 3.48
C GLU A 164 -20.73 -8.07 4.69
N GLY A 165 -20.51 -7.61 5.93
CA GLY A 165 -21.00 -8.26 7.14
C GLY A 165 -20.35 -9.62 7.45
N GLU A 166 -19.21 -9.94 6.84
CA GLU A 166 -18.50 -11.20 7.09
C GLU A 166 -18.12 -11.31 8.58
N ALA A 167 -18.69 -12.28 9.31
CA ALA A 167 -18.53 -12.40 10.76
C ALA A 167 -17.05 -12.35 11.22
N ARG A 168 -16.16 -13.01 10.45
CA ARG A 168 -14.72 -13.01 10.68
C ARG A 168 -14.08 -11.62 10.53
N TRP A 169 -14.55 -10.83 9.56
CA TRP A 169 -14.09 -9.45 9.39
C TRP A 169 -14.53 -8.59 10.57
N ILE A 170 -15.79 -8.73 11.00
CA ILE A 170 -16.34 -8.02 12.15
C ILE A 170 -15.55 -8.34 13.43
N GLU A 171 -15.22 -9.61 13.66
CA GLU A 171 -14.40 -10.05 14.81
C GLU A 171 -12.99 -9.42 14.78
N LEU A 172 -12.30 -9.53 13.64
CA LEU A 172 -10.97 -8.93 13.46
C LEU A 172 -11.05 -7.41 13.67
N ALA A 173 -12.08 -6.77 13.13
CA ALA A 173 -12.28 -5.34 13.21
C ALA A 173 -12.56 -4.86 14.63
N GLY A 174 -13.27 -5.65 15.44
CA GLY A 174 -13.48 -5.38 16.86
C GLY A 174 -12.18 -5.23 17.64
N GLN A 175 -11.13 -5.97 17.25
CA GLN A 175 -9.83 -5.99 17.94
C GLN A 175 -8.75 -5.10 17.29
N THR A 176 -8.94 -4.65 16.05
CA THR A 176 -7.90 -3.95 15.26
C THR A 176 -8.41 -2.61 14.72
N SER A 177 -7.59 -1.87 13.96
CA SER A 177 -7.99 -0.60 13.34
C SER A 177 -7.40 -0.46 11.94
N PHE A 178 -8.08 0.23 11.03
CA PHE A 178 -7.48 0.67 9.78
C PHE A 178 -6.41 1.75 10.03
N ILE A 179 -6.71 2.75 10.86
CA ILE A 179 -5.75 3.78 11.28
C ILE A 179 -4.71 3.14 12.22
N PRO A 180 -3.39 3.26 11.92
CA PRO A 180 -2.33 2.69 12.72
C PRO A 180 -2.42 3.13 14.18
N PHE A 181 -2.14 2.19 15.09
CA PHE A 181 -2.13 2.35 16.54
C PHE A 181 -3.47 2.71 17.21
N ALA A 182 -4.52 3.07 16.46
CA ALA A 182 -5.77 3.53 17.07
C ALA A 182 -6.44 2.46 17.94
N ALA A 183 -6.32 1.16 17.60
CA ALA A 183 -6.83 0.07 18.44
C ALA A 183 -6.04 -0.13 19.74
N LEU A 184 -4.75 0.22 19.75
CA LEU A 184 -3.90 0.19 20.93
C LEU A 184 -4.24 1.37 21.85
N VAL A 185 -4.38 2.57 21.28
CA VAL A 185 -4.78 3.78 22.00
C VAL A 185 -6.17 3.60 22.60
N SER A 186 -7.13 3.06 21.84
CA SER A 186 -8.48 2.77 22.31
C SER A 186 -8.57 1.50 23.19
N ARG A 187 -7.43 0.86 23.53
CA ARG A 187 -7.33 -0.34 24.38
C ARG A 187 -8.15 -1.56 23.92
N ARG A 188 -8.54 -1.62 22.64
CA ARG A 188 -9.22 -2.79 22.04
C ARG A 188 -8.26 -3.96 21.83
N THR A 189 -6.97 -3.67 21.79
CA THR A 189 -5.91 -4.69 21.80
C THR A 189 -4.72 -4.21 22.61
N LYS A 190 -3.81 -5.13 22.95
CA LYS A 190 -2.55 -4.85 23.65
C LYS A 190 -1.42 -5.52 22.88
N LEU A 191 -0.33 -4.78 22.67
CA LEU A 191 0.89 -5.32 22.08
C LEU A 191 1.75 -5.90 23.21
N ARG A 192 2.12 -7.17 23.08
CA ARG A 192 3.02 -7.84 24.04
C ARG A 192 4.35 -8.10 23.35
N PHE A 193 5.45 -7.90 24.06
CA PHE A 193 6.80 -8.10 23.52
C PHE A 193 7.00 -9.51 22.94
N ARG A 194 6.40 -10.54 23.57
CA ARG A 194 6.44 -11.94 23.11
C ARG A 194 5.75 -12.19 21.77
N GLU A 195 4.95 -11.25 21.28
CA GLU A 195 4.24 -11.36 19.99
C GLU A 195 5.08 -10.82 18.83
N ILE A 196 6.16 -10.09 19.12
CA ILE A 196 7.08 -9.57 18.12
C ILE A 196 7.80 -10.75 17.47
N SER A 197 7.61 -10.89 16.16
CA SER A 197 8.27 -11.92 15.37
C SER A 197 9.63 -11.42 14.90
N TRP A 198 10.69 -11.67 15.65
CA TRP A 198 12.05 -11.20 15.36
C TRP A 198 12.55 -11.55 13.96
N TRP A 199 12.20 -12.74 13.45
CA TRP A 199 12.55 -13.12 12.08
C TRP A 199 11.91 -12.21 11.02
N ARG A 200 10.69 -11.69 11.26
CA ARG A 200 10.02 -10.74 10.35
C ARG A 200 10.72 -9.38 10.38
N LEU A 201 11.21 -8.96 11.54
CA LEU A 201 12.02 -7.74 11.65
C LEU A 201 13.36 -7.91 10.92
N GLY A 202 14.01 -9.05 11.08
CA GLY A 202 15.22 -9.39 10.32
C GLY A 202 14.97 -9.39 8.80
N LEU A 203 13.87 -10.01 8.35
CA LEU A 203 13.50 -10.01 6.93
C LEU A 203 13.14 -8.61 6.41
N ALA A 204 12.44 -7.79 7.21
CA ALA A 204 12.16 -6.39 6.86
C ALA A 204 13.43 -5.55 6.73
N PHE A 205 14.41 -5.78 7.62
CA PHE A 205 15.72 -5.15 7.51
C PHE A 205 16.46 -5.58 6.25
N VAL A 206 16.49 -6.88 5.93
CA VAL A 206 17.09 -7.40 4.69
C VAL A 206 16.41 -6.81 3.46
N LEU A 207 15.07 -6.74 3.43
CA LEU A 207 14.31 -6.12 2.34
C LEU A 207 14.70 -4.64 2.19
N TYR A 208 14.70 -3.88 3.30
CA TYR A 208 15.07 -2.47 3.29
C TYR A 208 16.51 -2.24 2.80
N ALA A 209 17.48 -2.98 3.35
CA ALA A 209 18.88 -2.86 2.97
C ALA A 209 19.10 -3.26 1.50
N GLY A 210 18.42 -4.32 1.04
CA GLY A 210 18.44 -4.76 -0.35
C GLY A 210 17.86 -3.71 -1.30
N MET A 211 16.72 -3.11 -0.96
CA MET A 211 16.13 -2.03 -1.74
C MET A 211 17.06 -0.80 -1.80
N LEU A 212 17.67 -0.42 -0.67
CA LEU A 212 18.60 0.69 -0.61
C LEU A 212 19.84 0.45 -1.48
N ALA A 213 20.45 -0.73 -1.39
CA ALA A 213 21.63 -1.11 -2.17
C ALA A 213 21.33 -1.22 -3.67
N ALA A 214 20.16 -1.76 -4.03
CA ALA A 214 19.74 -1.93 -5.43
C ALA A 214 19.19 -0.65 -6.06
N HIS A 215 18.85 0.37 -5.27
CA HIS A 215 18.14 1.55 -5.75
C HIS A 215 18.85 2.23 -6.93
N SER A 216 20.14 2.50 -6.82
CA SER A 216 20.89 3.14 -7.91
C SER A 216 21.00 2.27 -9.16
N ALA A 217 21.15 0.96 -9.00
CA ALA A 217 21.25 0.03 -10.12
C ALA A 217 19.92 -0.14 -10.86
N VAL A 218 18.79 -0.12 -10.14
CA VAL A 218 17.45 -0.36 -10.72
C VAL A 218 16.77 0.93 -11.16
N ILE A 219 16.91 2.01 -10.38
CA ILE A 219 16.23 3.29 -10.59
C ILE A 219 17.12 4.31 -11.31
N GLY A 220 18.45 4.14 -11.26
CA GLY A 220 19.40 5.07 -11.88
C GLY A 220 19.70 6.33 -11.06
N ILE A 221 19.19 6.42 -9.82
CA ILE A 221 19.36 7.59 -8.94
C ILE A 221 19.94 7.14 -7.58
N SER A 222 20.85 7.94 -7.00
CA SER A 222 21.35 7.71 -5.64
C SER A 222 20.23 7.92 -4.62
N PRO A 223 19.91 6.94 -3.76
CA PRO A 223 18.98 7.13 -2.65
C PRO A 223 19.60 7.92 -1.49
N ILE A 224 20.92 8.08 -1.47
CA ILE A 224 21.65 8.83 -0.44
C ILE A 224 21.88 10.24 -0.99
N PRO A 225 21.22 11.26 -0.43
CA PRO A 225 21.52 12.64 -0.80
C PRO A 225 22.85 13.01 -0.13
N LEU A 226 23.93 12.94 -0.90
CA LEU A 226 25.23 13.46 -0.46
C LEU A 226 25.13 14.99 -0.36
N PRO A 227 25.67 15.62 0.71
CA PRO A 227 25.81 17.06 0.74
C PRO A 227 26.66 17.46 -0.48
N LYS A 228 26.11 18.37 -1.31
CA LYS A 228 26.89 19.12 -2.27
C LYS A 228 27.43 20.36 -1.58
#